data_AF-A0A212C5M2-F1
#
_entry.id   AF-A0A212C5M2-F1
#
_cell.length_a   1.000
_cell.length_b   1.000
_cell.length_c   1.000
_cell.angle_alpha   90.00
_cell.angle_beta   90.00
_cell.angle_gamma   90.00
#
_symmetry.space_group_name_H-M   'P 1'
#
loop_
_entity.id
_entity.type
_entity.pdbx_description
1 polymer ?
#
loop_
_entity_poly.entity_id
_entity_poly.type
_entity_poly.pdbx_seq_one_letter_code
_entity_poly.pdbx_strand_id
1 'polypeptide(L)'
;EFIHEKFSQKDLNSKTILYIINPSLEVNSDTMEFQVMDPTGNSATPQSLELKWSHIEWSRTEYEVCENMGMLPLEITRRGYSMDSAFVSVQVNQVSATLGKDFTMTPSKLVQFDP
;
A
#
# COMPACT_ATOMS: atom_id res chain seq x y z
N GLU A 1 -1.45 -11.22 20.08
CA GLU A 1 -1.19 -12.63 19.77
C GLU A 1 -1.54 -12.85 18.30
N PHE A 2 -0.68 -13.49 17.52
CA PHE A 2 -0.99 -13.80 16.13
C PHE A 2 -2.13 -14.83 16.08
N ILE A 3 -3.02 -14.72 15.11
CA ILE A 3 -4.05 -15.76 14.91
C ILE A 3 -3.34 -16.94 14.23
N HIS A 4 -3.26 -18.07 14.93
CA HIS A 4 -2.50 -19.23 14.43
C HIS A 4 -3.38 -20.21 13.64
N GLU A 5 -4.68 -20.34 13.94
CA GLU A 5 -5.53 -21.36 13.28
C GLU A 5 -6.98 -20.93 13.02
N LYS A 6 -7.64 -20.24 13.97
CA LYS A 6 -9.06 -19.88 13.85
C LYS A 6 -9.32 -18.50 14.42
N PHE A 7 -10.27 -17.80 13.83
CA PHE A 7 -10.83 -16.56 14.35
C PHE A 7 -12.36 -16.61 14.28
N SER A 8 -13.03 -15.79 15.07
CA SER A 8 -14.48 -15.70 15.11
C SER A 8 -15.00 -14.52 14.29
N GLN A 9 -16.30 -14.53 13.99
CA GLN A 9 -16.97 -13.36 13.41
C GLN A 9 -16.85 -12.11 14.29
N LYS A 10 -16.76 -12.30 15.62
CA LYS A 10 -16.54 -11.19 16.56
C LYS A 10 -15.19 -10.53 16.31
N ASP A 11 -14.13 -11.30 16.06
CA ASP A 11 -12.78 -10.79 15.80
C ASP A 11 -12.71 -9.98 14.50
N LEU A 12 -13.37 -10.48 13.44
CA LEU A 12 -13.56 -9.74 12.20
C LEU A 12 -14.27 -8.41 12.44
N ASN A 13 -15.39 -8.45 13.16
CA ASN A 13 -16.21 -7.27 13.45
C ASN A 13 -15.46 -6.24 14.31
N SER A 14 -14.61 -6.71 15.23
CA SER A 14 -13.75 -5.83 16.05
C SER A 14 -12.52 -5.31 15.31
N LYS A 15 -12.30 -5.71 14.06
CA LYS A 15 -11.15 -5.31 13.23
C LYS A 15 -9.80 -5.61 13.90
N THR A 16 -9.73 -6.71 14.64
CA THR A 16 -8.52 -7.15 15.35
C THR A 16 -7.67 -8.12 14.53
N ILE A 17 -8.15 -8.52 13.35
CA ILE A 17 -7.46 -9.40 12.41
C ILE A 17 -6.58 -8.54 11.50
N LEU A 18 -5.30 -8.89 11.45
CA LEU A 18 -4.32 -8.22 10.60
C LEU A 18 -3.74 -9.23 9.60
N TYR A 19 -3.69 -8.83 8.35
CA TYR A 19 -2.97 -9.54 7.30
C TYR A 19 -1.60 -8.89 7.13
N ILE A 20 -0.53 -9.70 7.13
CA ILE A 20 0.85 -9.21 7.10
C ILE A 20 1.49 -9.62 5.79
N ILE A 21 1.79 -8.63 4.96
CA ILE A 21 2.58 -8.81 3.75
C ILE A 21 4.05 -8.81 4.16
N ASN A 22 4.80 -9.86 3.80
CA ASN A 22 6.24 -9.87 4.01
C ASN A 22 6.90 -8.94 2.98
N PRO A 23 7.53 -7.82 3.39
CA PRO A 23 8.12 -6.86 2.46
C PRO A 23 9.34 -7.42 1.72
N SER A 24 9.92 -8.54 2.20
CA SER A 24 11.03 -9.21 1.53
C SER A 24 10.58 -10.06 0.33
N LEU A 25 9.27 -10.29 0.19
CA LEU A 25 8.68 -11.02 -0.92
C LEU A 25 8.15 -10.01 -1.94
N GLU A 26 8.71 -10.01 -3.15
CA GLU A 26 8.28 -9.14 -4.26
C GLU A 26 6.99 -9.66 -4.93
N VAL A 27 5.94 -9.87 -4.13
CA VAL A 27 4.64 -10.39 -4.58
C VAL A 27 3.56 -9.31 -4.52
N ASN A 28 2.56 -9.47 -5.37
CA ASN A 28 1.43 -8.54 -5.55
C ASN A 28 0.07 -9.21 -5.33
N SER A 29 0.08 -10.47 -4.92
CA SER A 29 -1.11 -11.25 -4.64
C SER A 29 -0.78 -12.40 -3.70
N ASP A 30 -1.79 -12.84 -2.97
CA ASP A 30 -1.74 -14.05 -2.16
C ASP A 30 -3.12 -14.71 -2.13
N THR A 31 -3.18 -15.96 -1.72
CA THR A 31 -4.42 -16.73 -1.63
C THR A 31 -4.48 -17.45 -0.30
N MET A 32 -5.60 -17.29 0.39
CA MET A 32 -5.89 -17.99 1.64
C MET A 32 -7.09 -18.92 1.45
N GLU A 33 -6.95 -20.17 1.87
CA GLU A 33 -8.09 -21.08 2.02
C GLU A 33 -8.62 -21.02 3.45
N PHE A 34 -9.94 -20.96 3.59
CA PHE A 34 -10.60 -20.96 4.90
C PHE A 34 -11.92 -21.74 4.85
N GLN A 35 -12.37 -22.19 6.03
CA GLN A 35 -13.62 -22.89 6.19
C GLN A 35 -14.47 -22.21 7.27
N VAL A 36 -15.74 -21.97 6.97
CA VAL A 36 -16.69 -21.38 7.92
C VAL A 36 -17.40 -22.49 8.67
N MET A 37 -17.45 -22.37 10.00
CA MET A 37 -18.11 -23.32 10.90
C MET A 37 -19.09 -22.59 11.82
N ASP A 38 -20.27 -23.16 12.02
CA ASP A 38 -21.25 -22.65 12.98
C ASP A 38 -20.97 -23.15 14.42
N PRO A 39 -21.59 -22.58 15.47
CA PRO A 39 -21.39 -23.02 16.85
C PRO A 39 -21.82 -24.47 17.13
N THR A 40 -22.62 -25.07 16.25
CA THR A 40 -23.07 -26.46 16.34
C THR A 40 -22.14 -27.45 15.61
N GLY A 41 -21.08 -26.95 14.97
CA GLY A 41 -20.05 -27.74 14.30
C GLY A 41 -20.31 -28.01 12.82
N ASN A 42 -21.40 -27.50 12.24
CA ASN A 42 -21.61 -27.63 10.80
C ASN A 42 -20.60 -26.74 10.06
N SER A 43 -19.94 -27.30 9.06
CA SER A 43 -18.92 -26.58 8.29
C SER A 43 -19.32 -26.49 6.82
N ALA A 44 -19.11 -25.32 6.22
CA ALA A 44 -19.24 -25.15 4.78
C ALA A 44 -18.10 -25.87 4.04
N THR A 45 -18.21 -26.00 2.72
CA THR A 45 -17.05 -26.40 1.90
C THR A 45 -15.93 -25.35 2.03
N PRO A 46 -14.64 -25.75 1.96
CA PRO A 46 -13.54 -24.80 1.93
C PRO A 46 -13.73 -23.72 0.86
N GLN A 47 -13.36 -22.49 1.18
CA GLN A 47 -13.44 -21.32 0.33
C GLN A 47 -12.05 -20.71 0.16
N SER A 48 -11.83 -20.08 -0.99
CA SER A 48 -10.57 -19.41 -1.31
C SER A 48 -10.80 -17.91 -1.38
N LEU A 49 -9.96 -17.15 -0.67
CA LEU A 49 -9.87 -15.69 -0.73
C LEU A 49 -8.59 -15.32 -1.47
N GLU A 50 -8.74 -14.65 -2.61
CA GLU A 50 -7.62 -14.04 -3.34
C GLU A 50 -7.46 -12.58 -2.90
N LEU A 51 -6.26 -12.23 -2.46
CA LEU A 51 -5.87 -10.87 -2.12
C LEU A 51 -4.94 -10.36 -3.22
N LYS A 52 -5.18 -9.14 -3.70
CA LYS A 52 -4.35 -8.47 -4.71
C LYS A 52 -4.03 -7.06 -4.26
N TRP A 53 -2.83 -6.60 -4.52
CA TRP A 53 -2.39 -5.25 -4.17
C TRP A 53 -1.39 -4.71 -5.19
N SER A 54 -1.20 -3.39 -5.13
CA SER A 54 -0.11 -2.72 -5.84
C SER A 54 0.95 -2.21 -4.90
N HIS A 55 2.19 -2.20 -5.37
CA HIS A 55 3.27 -1.42 -4.78
C HIS A 55 3.35 -0.06 -5.48
N ILE A 56 3.33 1.02 -4.70
CA ILE A 56 3.51 2.39 -5.20
C ILE A 56 4.76 2.95 -4.53
N GLU A 57 5.73 3.35 -5.34
CA GLU A 57 7.04 3.79 -4.86
C GLU A 57 7.67 4.85 -5.75
N TRP A 58 8.70 5.52 -5.22
CA TRP A 58 9.56 6.38 -6.01
C TRP A 58 10.36 5.56 -7.00
N SER A 59 10.49 6.06 -8.23
CA SER A 59 11.33 5.43 -9.26
C SER A 59 12.82 5.50 -8.92
N ARG A 60 13.21 6.45 -8.07
CA ARG A 60 14.58 6.63 -7.57
C ARG A 60 14.53 7.04 -6.11
N THR A 61 15.51 6.58 -5.34
CA THR A 61 15.68 6.92 -3.93
C THR A 61 16.44 8.22 -3.71
N GLU A 62 17.19 8.68 -4.71
CA GLU A 62 18.01 9.88 -4.65
C GLU A 62 18.06 10.62 -6.00
N TYR A 63 18.26 11.93 -5.90
CA TYR A 63 18.41 12.82 -7.05
C TYR A 63 19.52 13.82 -6.74
N GLU A 64 20.42 14.03 -7.70
CA GLU A 64 21.41 15.10 -7.68
C GLU A 64 21.09 16.05 -8.82
N VAL A 65 20.91 17.34 -8.50
CA VAL A 65 20.57 18.37 -9.47
C VAL A 65 21.32 19.67 -9.18
N CYS A 66 21.53 20.46 -10.22
CA CYS A 66 21.98 21.83 -10.09
C CYS A 66 20.80 22.76 -9.78
N GLU A 67 21.00 23.77 -8.94
CA GLU A 67 19.96 24.74 -8.55
C GLU A 67 19.35 25.49 -9.75
N ASN A 68 20.10 25.64 -10.84
CA ASN A 68 19.68 26.35 -12.05
C ASN A 68 18.86 25.50 -13.04
N MET A 69 18.55 24.24 -12.73
CA MET A 69 17.75 23.36 -13.61
C MET A 69 16.28 23.82 -13.75
N GLY A 70 15.79 24.62 -12.80
CA GLY A 70 14.43 25.17 -12.81
C GLY A 70 13.37 24.20 -12.29
N MET A 71 13.24 23.00 -12.86
CA MET A 71 12.26 22.00 -12.43
C MET A 71 12.87 20.60 -12.33
N LEU A 72 12.64 19.94 -11.20
CA LEU A 72 12.99 18.54 -10.97
C LEU A 72 11.71 17.67 -11.02
N PRO A 73 11.49 16.87 -12.07
CA PRO A 73 10.41 15.90 -12.09
C PRO A 73 10.73 14.73 -11.16
N LEU A 74 9.80 14.41 -10.27
CA LEU A 74 9.87 13.24 -9.38
C LEU A 74 8.86 12.20 -9.86
N GLU A 75 9.36 11.03 -10.24
CA GLU A 75 8.54 9.97 -10.81
C GLU A 75 8.12 8.95 -9.74
N ILE A 76 6.82 8.66 -9.68
CA ILE A 76 6.24 7.62 -8.82
C ILE A 76 5.69 6.52 -9.72
N THR A 77 6.05 5.27 -9.44
CA THR A 77 5.58 4.12 -10.21
C THR A 77 4.62 3.27 -9.39
N ARG A 78 3.64 2.67 -10.08
CA ARG A 78 2.75 1.65 -9.54
C ARG A 78 3.04 0.33 -10.24
N ARG A 79 3.25 -0.73 -9.45
CA ARG A 79 3.43 -2.11 -9.93
C ARG A 79 2.42 -3.04 -9.27
N GLY A 80 2.17 -4.19 -9.87
CA GLY A 80 1.22 -5.17 -9.35
C GLY A 80 -0.22 -4.90 -9.81
N TYR A 81 -1.18 -5.11 -8.92
CA TYR A 81 -2.60 -5.01 -9.26
C TYR A 81 -3.05 -3.57 -9.50
N SER A 82 -3.37 -3.24 -10.75
CA SER A 82 -3.72 -1.88 -11.17
C SER A 82 -5.21 -1.61 -11.36
N MET A 83 -6.08 -2.63 -11.35
CA MET A 83 -7.48 -2.50 -11.77
C MET A 83 -8.37 -1.62 -10.88
N ASP A 84 -7.95 -1.35 -9.65
CA ASP A 84 -8.62 -0.40 -8.74
C ASP A 84 -7.86 0.92 -8.70
N SER A 85 -8.55 2.05 -8.51
CA SER A 85 -7.87 3.34 -8.33
C SER A 85 -7.05 3.39 -7.02
N ALA A 86 -5.91 4.08 -7.05
CA ALA A 86 -5.09 4.33 -5.88
C ALA A 86 -4.71 5.82 -5.77
N PHE A 87 -4.55 6.30 -4.54
CA PHE A 87 -4.24 7.71 -4.26
C PHE A 87 -3.06 7.79 -3.31
N VAL A 88 -2.07 8.62 -3.65
CA VAL A 88 -0.92 8.89 -2.78
C VAL A 88 -0.71 10.38 -2.62
N SER A 89 -0.44 10.81 -1.39
CA SER A 89 -0.06 12.18 -1.10
C SER A 89 1.45 12.32 -0.97
N VAL A 90 2.03 13.31 -1.63
CA VAL A 90 3.46 13.64 -1.54
C VAL A 90 3.66 14.78 -0.56
N GLN A 91 4.63 14.63 0.33
CA GLN A 91 5.06 15.67 1.24
C GLN A 91 6.59 15.84 1.16
N VAL A 92 7.04 17.09 1.16
CA VAL A 92 8.47 17.40 1.29
C VAL A 92 8.79 17.63 2.76
N ASN A 93 9.83 16.94 3.23
CA ASN A 93 10.45 17.20 4.51
C ASN A 93 11.61 18.19 4.31
N GLN A 94 11.44 19.42 4.81
CA GLN A 94 12.46 20.46 4.73
C GLN A 94 13.56 20.18 5.76
N VAL A 95 14.74 19.77 5.28
CA VAL A 95 15.91 19.54 6.14
C VAL A 95 16.78 20.81 6.12
N SER A 96 17.82 20.86 5.28
CA SER A 96 18.66 22.06 5.11
C SER A 96 18.10 23.03 4.07
N ALA A 97 17.38 22.52 3.06
CA ALA A 97 16.73 23.32 2.03
C ALA A 97 15.34 23.79 2.49
N THR A 98 15.00 25.03 2.12
CA THR A 98 13.83 25.76 2.60
C THR A 98 12.91 26.19 1.45
N LEU A 99 11.60 25.99 1.66
CA LEU A 99 10.54 26.33 0.71
C LEU A 99 10.48 27.85 0.49
N GLY A 100 10.45 28.28 -0.76
CA GLY A 100 10.41 29.68 -1.16
C GLY A 100 11.79 30.34 -1.27
N LYS A 101 12.86 29.69 -0.78
CA LYS A 101 14.24 30.17 -0.94
C LYS A 101 15.04 29.24 -1.85
N ASP A 102 15.12 27.97 -1.51
CA ASP A 102 15.95 26.98 -2.21
C ASP A 102 15.12 26.19 -3.24
N PHE A 103 13.82 26.01 -2.99
CA PHE A 103 12.90 25.37 -3.93
C PHE A 103 11.46 25.88 -3.78
N THR A 104 10.63 25.60 -4.79
CA THR A 104 9.18 25.82 -4.74
C THR A 104 8.45 24.52 -5.06
N MET A 105 7.17 24.44 -4.71
CA MET A 105 6.34 23.26 -4.98
C MET A 105 5.02 23.64 -5.63
N THR A 106 4.53 22.75 -6.49
CA THR A 106 3.15 22.81 -6.97
C THR A 106 2.17 22.58 -5.81
N PRO A 107 1.02 23.27 -5.79
CA PRO A 107 0.03 23.15 -4.72
C PRO A 107 -0.64 21.76 -4.67
N SER A 108 -0.70 21.05 -5.80
CA SER A 108 -1.27 19.71 -5.88
C SER A 108 -0.32 18.68 -5.26
N LYS A 109 -0.76 18.08 -4.16
CA LYS A 109 0.00 17.07 -3.39
C LYS A 109 -0.52 15.65 -3.59
N LEU A 110 -1.66 15.47 -4.26
CA LEU A 110 -2.31 14.17 -4.44
C LEU A 110 -2.05 13.66 -5.86
N VAL A 111 -1.52 12.45 -5.96
CA VAL A 111 -1.36 11.70 -7.21
C VAL A 111 -2.40 10.58 -7.22
N GLN A 112 -3.14 10.49 -8.32
CA GLN A 112 -4.14 9.45 -8.57
C GLN A 112 -3.62 8.49 -9.65
N PHE A 113 -3.68 7.20 -9.35
CA PHE A 113 -3.45 6.12 -10.31
C PHE A 113 -4.81 5.52 -10.65
N ASP A 114 -5.27 5.75 -11.87
CA ASP A 114 -6.46 5.10 -12.40
C ASP A 114 -6.14 3.72 -12.98
N PRO A 115 -7.16 2.86 -13.18
CA PRO A 115 -7.01 1.52 -13.74
C PRO A 115 -6.33 1.46 -15.11
#